data_AF-A0A2V7HLV0-F1
#
_entry.id   AF-A0A2V7HLV0-F1
#
_cell.length_a   1.000
_cell.length_b   1.000
_cell.length_c   1.000
_cell.angle_alpha   90.00
_cell.angle_beta   90.00
_cell.angle_gamma   90.00
#
_symmetry.space_group_name_H-M   'P 1'
#
loop_
_entity.id
_entity.type
_entity.pdbx_description
1 polymer ?
#
loop_
_entity_poly.entity_id
_entity_poly.type
_entity_poly.pdbx_seq_one_letter_code
_entity_poly.pdbx_strand_id
1 'polypeptide(L)'
;MRAAPLFRISSRLAGWLFAHQLEKSHPAHVVAWWELRRLPYNLIVGATGVLSLAVFFAVAFGCERSGGLPLGLPSPPLLVLIAAAAYLIVANVFYTCGWILELLVAKVWRVSTPVFGPIAFTLGTALSVVVTLVPAGLVILLAVFTSCHGL
;
A
#
# COMPACT_ATOMS: atom_id res chain seq x y z
N MET A 1 12.18 21.41 25.31
CA MET A 1 10.87 20.72 25.36
C MET A 1 11.10 19.25 25.00
N ARG A 2 10.84 18.29 25.91
CA ARG A 2 11.05 16.85 25.66
C ARG A 2 9.87 16.32 24.83
N ALA A 3 10.13 15.81 23.63
CA ALA A 3 9.11 15.13 22.83
C ALA A 3 8.49 13.97 23.62
N ALA A 4 7.16 13.88 23.60
CA ALA A 4 6.37 12.86 24.26
C ALA A 4 6.86 11.44 23.89
N PRO A 5 6.80 10.45 24.80
CA PRO A 5 7.37 9.11 24.59
C PRO A 5 6.83 8.43 23.33
N LEU A 6 5.57 8.64 22.97
CA LEU A 6 4.95 8.13 21.74
C LEU A 6 5.61 8.68 20.47
N PHE A 7 5.99 9.97 20.46
CA PHE A 7 6.63 10.62 19.32
C PHE A 7 8.08 10.14 19.11
N ARG A 8 8.76 9.72 20.18
CA ARG A 8 10.09 9.09 20.07
C ARG A 8 10.03 7.66 19.54
N ILE A 9 8.98 6.92 19.83
CA ILE A 9 8.80 5.55 19.34
C ILE A 9 8.49 5.56 17.84
N SER A 10 7.60 6.45 17.38
CA SER A 10 7.26 6.57 15.95
C SER A 10 8.46 6.97 15.08
N SER A 11 9.26 7.94 15.54
CA SER A 11 10.47 8.39 14.84
C SER A 11 11.57 7.33 14.80
N ARG A 12 11.70 6.49 15.84
CA ARG A 12 12.62 5.34 15.85
C ARG A 12 12.16 4.22 14.94
N LEU A 13 10.86 3.92 14.92
CA LEU A 13 10.28 2.92 14.01
C LEU A 13 10.42 3.36 12.55
N ALA A 14 10.14 4.63 12.24
CA ALA A 14 10.35 5.19 10.91
C ALA A 14 11.85 5.15 10.54
N GLY A 15 12.74 5.56 11.45
CA GLY A 15 14.18 5.43 11.25
C GLY A 15 14.62 3.99 10.98
N TRP A 16 14.07 3.01 11.69
CA TRP A 16 14.36 1.60 11.47
C TRP A 16 13.78 1.08 10.14
N LEU A 17 12.57 1.47 9.77
CA LEU A 17 11.91 1.12 8.52
C LEU A 17 12.68 1.65 7.30
N PHE A 18 13.21 2.87 7.38
CA PHE A 18 13.80 3.55 6.24
C PHE A 18 15.35 3.62 6.26
N ALA A 19 16.01 3.27 7.37
CA ALA A 19 17.48 3.20 7.38
C ALA A 19 17.97 1.86 6.81
N HIS A 20 18.85 1.95 5.81
CA HIS A 20 19.58 0.81 5.26
C HIS A 20 21.07 1.00 5.61
N GLN A 21 21.52 0.29 6.64
CA GLN A 21 22.87 0.38 7.22
C GLN A 21 23.75 -0.74 6.64
N LEU A 22 23.87 -0.78 5.32
CA LEU A 22 24.39 -1.95 4.62
C LEU A 22 25.48 -1.52 3.63
N GLU A 23 26.60 -1.07 4.20
CA GLU A 23 27.72 -0.43 3.50
C GLU A 23 28.54 -1.42 2.62
N LYS A 24 28.42 -2.74 2.85
CA LYS A 24 29.10 -3.82 2.06
C LYS A 24 28.36 -5.16 2.13
N SER A 25 27.21 -5.23 1.49
CA SER A 25 26.21 -6.25 1.84
C SER A 25 26.22 -7.41 0.86
N HIS A 26 26.59 -8.60 1.34
CA HIS A 26 26.35 -9.85 0.61
C HIS A 26 24.89 -9.88 0.12
N PRO A 27 24.58 -10.34 -1.10
CA PRO A 27 23.22 -10.29 -1.67
C PRO A 27 22.12 -10.80 -0.74
N ALA A 28 22.42 -11.80 0.09
CA ALA A 28 21.50 -12.32 1.10
C ALA A 28 21.05 -11.27 2.13
N HIS A 29 21.89 -10.30 2.51
CA HIS A 29 21.51 -9.23 3.43
C HIS A 29 20.54 -8.23 2.80
N VAL A 30 20.69 -7.96 1.50
CA VAL A 30 19.74 -7.14 0.74
C VAL A 30 18.38 -7.84 0.75
N VAL A 31 18.35 -9.12 0.37
CA VAL A 31 17.11 -9.92 0.40
C VAL A 31 16.49 -9.94 1.80
N ALA A 32 17.29 -10.21 2.84
CA ALA A 32 16.80 -10.23 4.22
C ALA A 32 16.23 -8.87 4.67
N TRP A 33 16.85 -7.76 4.26
CA TRP A 33 16.36 -6.41 4.58
C TRP A 33 14.99 -6.13 3.95
N TRP A 34 14.77 -6.58 2.71
CA TRP A 34 13.49 -6.48 2.01
C TRP A 34 12.45 -7.44 2.63
N GLU A 35 12.78 -8.72 2.81
CA GLU A 35 11.83 -9.68 3.37
C GLU A 35 11.35 -9.30 4.78
N LEU A 36 12.22 -8.72 5.61
CA LEU A 36 11.83 -8.21 6.93
C LEU A 36 10.83 -7.05 6.86
N ARG A 37 10.88 -6.26 5.78
CA ARG A 37 9.99 -5.11 5.53
C ARG A 37 8.74 -5.48 4.72
N ARG A 38 8.63 -6.73 4.27
CA ARG A 38 7.41 -7.24 3.65
C ARG A 38 6.23 -7.17 4.61
N LEU A 39 6.45 -7.46 5.89
CA LEU A 39 5.41 -7.40 6.92
C LEU A 39 4.82 -5.99 7.08
N PRO A 40 5.60 -4.92 7.34
CA PRO A 40 5.05 -3.57 7.43
C PRO A 40 4.46 -3.10 6.10
N TYR A 41 5.04 -3.46 4.95
CA TYR A 41 4.44 -3.17 3.64
C TYR A 41 3.03 -3.76 3.52
N ASN A 42 2.89 -5.07 3.77
CA ASN A 42 1.61 -5.76 3.70
C ASN A 42 0.61 -5.23 4.74
N LEU A 43 1.08 -4.81 5.92
CA LEU A 43 0.23 -4.21 6.94
C LEU A 43 -0.30 -2.84 6.49
N ILE A 44 0.54 -1.99 5.91
CA ILE A 44 0.15 -0.68 5.39
C ILE A 44 -0.83 -0.84 4.22
N VAL A 45 -0.48 -1.63 3.21
CA VAL A 45 -1.33 -1.86 2.02
C VAL A 45 -2.62 -2.58 2.42
N GLY A 46 -2.55 -3.58 3.29
CA GLY A 46 -3.72 -4.30 3.80
C GLY A 46 -4.66 -3.38 4.59
N ALA A 47 -4.15 -2.55 5.50
CA ALA A 47 -4.96 -1.58 6.23
C ALA A 47 -5.60 -0.54 5.30
N THR A 48 -4.86 -0.10 4.27
CA THR A 48 -5.39 0.79 3.23
C THR A 48 -6.50 0.11 2.44
N GLY A 49 -6.35 -1.17 2.11
CA GLY A 49 -7.38 -1.95 1.41
C GLY A 49 -8.65 -2.13 2.25
N VAL A 50 -8.51 -2.43 3.54
CA VAL A 50 -9.64 -2.52 4.49
C VAL A 50 -10.37 -1.18 4.57
N LEU A 51 -9.65 -0.06 4.67
CA LEU A 51 -10.25 1.28 4.66
C LEU A 51 -10.98 1.56 3.35
N SER A 52 -10.36 1.22 2.21
CA SER A 52 -10.95 1.40 0.87
C SER A 52 -12.26 0.61 0.73
N LEU A 53 -12.29 -0.62 1.25
CA LEU A 53 -13.49 -1.47 1.28
C LEU A 53 -14.56 -0.92 2.23
N ALA A 54 -14.17 -0.41 3.41
CA ALA A 54 -15.11 0.21 4.35
C ALA A 54 -15.79 1.44 3.74
N VAL A 55 -15.03 2.29 3.04
CA VAL A 55 -15.56 3.43 2.29
C VAL A 55 -16.54 2.97 1.20
N PHE A 56 -16.17 1.94 0.42
CA PHE A 56 -17.04 1.38 -0.60
C PHE A 56 -18.40 0.96 -0.02
N PHE A 57 -18.41 0.17 1.06
CA PHE A 57 -19.66 -0.27 1.69
C PHE A 57 -20.45 0.90 2.29
N ALA A 58 -19.78 1.84 2.97
CA ALA A 58 -20.46 3.00 3.54
C ALA A 58 -21.17 3.84 2.47
N VAL A 59 -20.52 4.06 1.33
CA VAL A 59 -21.11 4.80 0.20
C VAL A 59 -22.24 3.99 -0.45
N ALA A 60 -22.05 2.70 -0.69
CA ALA A 60 -23.08 1.85 -1.29
C ALA A 60 -24.36 1.82 -0.45
N PHE A 61 -24.26 1.57 0.86
CA PHE A 61 -25.42 1.56 1.77
C PHE A 61 -26.04 2.96 1.94
N GLY A 62 -25.22 4.01 1.98
CA GLY A 62 -25.70 5.39 2.07
C GLY A 62 -26.55 5.77 0.85
N CYS A 63 -26.07 5.43 -0.35
CA CYS A 63 -26.78 5.72 -1.60
C CYS A 63 -28.07 4.92 -1.78
N GLU A 64 -28.09 3.64 -1.38
CA GLU A 64 -29.32 2.83 -1.36
C GLU A 64 -30.39 3.44 -0.44
N ARG A 65 -30.00 3.92 0.74
CA ARG A 65 -30.93 4.55 1.70
C ARG A 65 -31.52 5.87 1.20
N SER A 66 -30.74 6.64 0.45
CA SER A 66 -31.16 7.94 -0.09
C SER A 66 -31.99 7.84 -1.38
N GLY A 67 -32.32 6.63 -1.85
CA GLY A 67 -33.04 6.43 -3.12
C GLY A 67 -32.20 6.80 -4.34
N GLY A 68 -30.87 6.91 -4.19
CA GLY A 68 -29.95 7.15 -5.28
C GLY A 68 -29.80 5.92 -6.17
N LEU A 69 -29.15 6.10 -7.33
CA LEU A 69 -28.88 4.98 -8.22
C LEU A 69 -28.06 3.92 -7.46
N PRO A 70 -28.49 2.65 -7.40
CA PRO A 70 -27.75 1.62 -6.70
C PRO A 70 -26.39 1.46 -7.40
N LEU A 71 -25.31 1.86 -6.71
CA LEU A 71 -23.94 1.67 -7.21
C LEU A 71 -23.64 0.19 -7.46
N GLY A 72 -24.41 -0.70 -6.82
CA GLY A 72 -24.40 -2.14 -7.05
C GLY A 72 -23.12 -2.79 -6.53
N LEU A 73 -23.27 -3.90 -5.83
CA LEU A 73 -22.13 -4.81 -5.67
C LEU A 73 -21.87 -5.50 -7.02
N PRO A 74 -20.61 -5.60 -7.47
CA PRO A 74 -20.26 -6.46 -8.59
C PRO A 74 -20.88 -7.84 -8.36
N SER A 75 -21.74 -8.27 -9.28
CA SER A 75 -22.44 -9.54 -9.20
C SER A 75 -21.66 -10.57 -10.03
N PRO A 76 -21.20 -11.69 -9.45
CA PRO A 76 -21.41 -12.14 -8.08
C PRO A 76 -20.49 -11.44 -7.05
N PRO A 77 -20.93 -11.28 -5.78
CA PRO A 77 -20.14 -10.62 -4.71
C PRO A 77 -18.74 -11.21 -4.50
N LEU A 78 -18.57 -12.50 -4.85
CA LEU A 78 -17.27 -13.19 -4.83
C LEU A 78 -16.23 -12.50 -5.72
N LEU A 79 -16.63 -11.81 -6.79
CA LEU A 79 -15.73 -11.09 -7.69
C LEU A 79 -14.92 -10.01 -6.96
N VAL A 80 -15.51 -9.34 -5.95
CA VAL A 80 -14.80 -8.35 -5.12
C VAL A 80 -13.68 -9.02 -4.32
N LEU A 81 -13.97 -10.19 -3.73
CA LEU A 81 -12.98 -10.95 -2.97
C LEU A 81 -11.88 -11.51 -3.88
N ILE A 82 -12.23 -12.00 -5.07
CA ILE A 82 -11.27 -12.47 -6.07
C ILE A 82 -10.38 -11.31 -6.53
N ALA A 83 -10.96 -10.15 -6.83
CA ALA A 83 -10.20 -8.96 -7.25
C ALA A 83 -9.26 -8.48 -6.13
N ALA A 84 -9.72 -8.46 -4.88
CA ALA A 84 -8.88 -8.11 -3.72
C ALA A 84 -7.73 -9.11 -3.52
N ALA A 85 -8.00 -10.42 -3.64
CA ALA A 85 -6.98 -11.46 -3.54
C ALA A 85 -5.97 -11.38 -4.69
N ALA A 86 -6.44 -11.18 -5.92
CA ALA A 86 -5.60 -10.99 -7.10
C ALA A 86 -4.71 -9.74 -6.94
N TYR A 87 -5.27 -8.63 -6.46
CA TYR A 87 -4.50 -7.43 -6.17
C TYR A 87 -3.42 -7.67 -5.12
N LEU A 88 -3.72 -8.39 -4.03
CA LEU A 88 -2.74 -8.70 -2.99
C LEU A 88 -1.54 -9.51 -3.53
N ILE A 89 -1.82 -10.47 -4.42
CA ILE A 89 -0.79 -11.25 -5.11
C ILE A 89 0.05 -10.34 -5.99
N VAL A 90 -0.58 -9.53 -6.85
CA VAL A 90 0.11 -8.62 -7.77
C VAL A 90 0.98 -7.62 -7.01
N ALA A 91 0.46 -7.02 -5.93
CA ALA A 91 1.21 -6.10 -5.06
C ALA A 91 2.46 -6.78 -4.48
N ASN A 92 2.36 -8.03 -4.02
CA ASN A 92 3.51 -8.78 -3.51
C ASN A 92 4.50 -9.19 -4.60
N VAL A 93 4.05 -9.41 -5.84
CA VAL A 93 4.93 -9.61 -7.00
C VAL A 93 5.72 -8.34 -7.29
N PHE A 94 5.06 -7.18 -7.37
CA PHE A 94 5.76 -5.90 -7.53
C PHE A 94 6.72 -5.61 -6.37
N TYR A 95 6.35 -5.99 -5.14
CA TYR A 95 7.24 -5.90 -3.99
C TYR A 95 8.53 -6.73 -4.19
N THR A 96 8.41 -7.97 -4.68
CA THR A 96 9.58 -8.83 -4.94
C THR A 96 10.51 -8.26 -6.00
N CYS A 97 9.98 -7.50 -6.97
CA CYS A 97 10.81 -6.81 -7.96
C CYS A 97 11.75 -5.77 -7.32
N GLY A 98 11.41 -5.21 -6.15
CA GLY A 98 12.21 -4.19 -5.47
C GLY A 98 13.63 -4.67 -5.15
N TRP A 99 13.78 -5.80 -4.47
CA TRP A 99 15.10 -6.34 -4.15
C TRP A 99 15.80 -6.92 -5.37
N ILE A 100 15.08 -7.47 -6.35
CA ILE A 100 15.65 -7.94 -7.62
C ILE A 100 16.30 -6.78 -8.37
N LEU A 101 15.62 -5.64 -8.46
CA LEU A 101 16.15 -4.43 -9.08
C LEU A 101 17.35 -3.89 -8.32
N GLU A 102 17.33 -3.89 -6.98
CA GLU A 102 18.49 -3.47 -6.20
C GLU A 102 19.72 -4.34 -6.45
N LEU A 103 19.55 -5.67 -6.48
CA LEU A 103 20.65 -6.59 -6.78
C LEU A 103 21.12 -6.46 -8.23
N LEU A 104 20.21 -6.26 -9.18
CA LEU A 104 20.56 -6.03 -10.58
C LEU A 104 21.37 -4.74 -10.72
N VAL A 105 20.95 -3.67 -10.04
CA VAL A 105 21.66 -2.39 -10.05
C VAL A 105 23.06 -2.53 -9.43
N ALA A 106 23.15 -3.16 -8.26
CA ALA A 106 24.42 -3.44 -7.61
C ALA A 106 25.35 -4.29 -8.50
N LYS A 107 24.81 -5.28 -9.22
CA LYS A 107 25.60 -6.18 -10.09
C LYS A 107 26.05 -5.52 -11.39
N VAL A 108 25.16 -4.79 -12.06
CA VAL A 108 25.43 -4.19 -13.38
C VAL A 108 26.34 -2.98 -13.26
N TRP A 109 26.06 -2.08 -12.32
CA TRP A 109 26.84 -0.85 -12.14
C TRP A 109 28.00 -0.98 -11.14
N ARG A 110 28.10 -2.11 -10.42
CA ARG A 110 29.16 -2.38 -9.42
C ARG A 110 29.29 -1.28 -8.36
N VAL A 111 28.18 -0.61 -8.04
CA VAL A 111 28.10 0.45 -7.02
C VAL A 111 27.44 -0.09 -5.76
N SER A 112 27.80 0.47 -4.60
CA SER A 112 27.01 0.26 -3.39
C SER A 112 25.67 0.97 -3.54
N THR A 113 24.59 0.32 -3.13
CA THR A 113 23.22 0.84 -3.24
C THR A 113 22.57 1.16 -1.88
N PRO A 114 23.29 1.72 -0.88
CA PRO A 114 22.76 1.85 0.47
C PRO A 114 21.52 2.76 0.56
N VAL A 115 21.33 3.66 -0.42
CA VAL A 115 20.19 4.59 -0.47
C VAL A 115 19.06 4.08 -1.38
N PHE A 116 19.34 3.13 -2.27
CA PHE A 116 18.37 2.66 -3.26
C PHE A 116 17.22 1.91 -2.61
N GLY A 117 17.53 0.93 -1.74
CA GLY A 117 16.53 0.12 -1.05
C GLY A 117 15.46 0.95 -0.32
N PRO A 118 15.85 1.91 0.56
CA PRO A 118 14.91 2.82 1.21
C PRO A 118 14.04 3.63 0.25
N ILE A 119 14.63 4.22 -0.80
CA ILE A 119 13.88 5.02 -1.77
C ILE A 119 12.87 4.16 -2.52
N ALA A 120 13.33 3.02 -3.07
CA ALA A 120 12.48 2.09 -3.80
C ALA A 120 11.35 1.54 -2.93
N PHE A 121 11.63 1.17 -1.69
CA PHE A 121 10.63 0.73 -0.72
C PHE A 121 9.60 1.82 -0.42
N THR A 122 10.04 3.07 -0.18
CA THR A 122 9.14 4.18 0.13
C THR A 122 8.25 4.52 -1.05
N LEU A 123 8.83 4.66 -2.24
CA LEU A 123 8.09 4.96 -3.47
C LEU A 123 7.13 3.82 -3.83
N GLY A 124 7.57 2.56 -3.73
CA GLY A 124 6.73 1.39 -3.98
C GLY A 124 5.56 1.28 -3.00
N THR A 125 5.79 1.58 -1.72
CA THR A 125 4.74 1.63 -0.70
C THR A 125 3.76 2.77 -0.97
N ALA A 126 4.26 3.98 -1.24
CA ALA A 126 3.42 5.14 -1.54
C ALA A 126 2.55 4.90 -2.79
N LEU A 127 3.15 4.37 -3.86
CA LEU A 127 2.42 4.00 -5.07
C LEU A 127 1.34 2.95 -4.78
N SER A 128 1.68 1.90 -4.03
CA SER A 128 0.71 0.85 -3.65
C SER A 128 -0.45 1.44 -2.86
N VAL A 129 -0.20 2.34 -1.90
CA VAL A 129 -1.25 3.03 -1.13
C VAL A 129 -2.14 3.85 -2.04
N VAL A 130 -1.56 4.66 -2.93
CA VAL A 130 -2.33 5.49 -3.88
C VAL A 130 -3.22 4.61 -4.75
N VAL A 131 -2.66 3.55 -5.37
CA VAL A 131 -3.42 2.61 -6.22
C VAL A 131 -4.53 1.93 -5.42
N THR A 132 -4.29 1.56 -4.16
CA THR A 132 -5.30 0.95 -3.28
C THR A 132 -6.46 1.90 -2.95
N LEU A 133 -6.21 3.22 -2.93
CA LEU A 133 -7.22 4.24 -2.66
C LEU A 133 -8.03 4.65 -3.90
N VAL A 134 -7.55 4.37 -5.11
CA VAL A 134 -8.24 4.73 -6.37
C VAL A 134 -9.69 4.22 -6.41
N PRO A 135 -10.00 2.94 -6.09
CA PRO A 135 -11.37 2.45 -6.10
C PRO A 135 -12.30 3.21 -5.13
N ALA A 136 -11.84 3.49 -3.91
CA ALA A 136 -12.60 4.27 -2.94
C ALA A 136 -12.84 5.71 -3.42
N GLY A 137 -11.81 6.36 -3.97
CA GLY A 137 -11.94 7.70 -4.54
C GLY A 137 -12.94 7.73 -5.69
N LEU A 138 -12.89 6.74 -6.59
CA LEU A 138 -13.84 6.62 -7.71
C LEU A 138 -15.28 6.46 -7.20
N VAL A 139 -15.50 5.63 -6.19
CA VAL A 139 -16.84 5.38 -5.63
C VAL A 139 -17.40 6.63 -4.94
N ILE A 140 -16.57 7.38 -4.21
CA ILE A 140 -16.96 8.68 -3.64
C ILE A 140 -17.34 9.66 -4.75
N LEU A 141 -16.50 9.79 -5.79
CA LEU A 141 -16.77 10.70 -6.91
C LEU A 141 -18.09 10.33 -7.60
N LEU A 142 -18.29 9.05 -7.92
CA LEU A 142 -19.53 8.57 -8.52
C LEU A 142 -20.74 8.92 -7.64
N ALA A 143 -20.68 8.66 -6.33
CA ALA A 143 -21.78 8.98 -5.42
C ALA A 143 -22.12 10.48 -5.37
N VAL A 144 -21.12 11.35 -5.48
CA VAL A 144 -21.30 12.81 -5.56
C VAL A 144 -22.00 13.20 -6.88
N PHE A 145 -21.58 12.62 -8.01
CA PHE A 145 -22.13 12.97 -9.33
C PHE A 145 -23.48 12.33 -9.65
N THR A 146 -23.74 11.11 -9.17
CA THR A 146 -24.98 10.37 -9.46
C THR A 146 -26.12 10.71 -8.50
N SER A 147 -26.00 11.81 -7.74
CA SER A 147 -27.03 12.29 -6.83
C SER A 147 -27.44 11.26 -5.77
N CYS A 148 -26.52 10.90 -4.87
CA CYS A 148 -26.93 10.64 -3.47
C CYS A 148 -27.31 11.97 -2.74
N HIS A 149 -27.54 13.03 -3.51
CA HIS A 149 -28.39 14.17 -3.20
C HIS A 149 -29.87 13.75 -3.26
N GLY A 150 -30.32 13.03 -2.23
CA GLY A 150 -31.75 13.04 -1.88
C GLY A 150 -32.06 14.35 -1.16
N LEU A 151 -33.18 14.99 -1.54
CA LEU A 151 -33.81 16.17 -0.93
C LEU A 151 -33.88 16.11 0.61
#